data_AF-A0A518ICT0-F1
#
_entry.id   AF-A0A518ICT0-F1
#
_cell.length_a   1.000
_cell.length_b   1.000
_cell.length_c   1.000
_cell.angle_alpha   90.00
_cell.angle_beta   90.00
_cell.angle_gamma   90.00
#
_symmetry.space_group_name_H-M   'P 1'
#
loop_
_entity.id
_entity.type
_entity.pdbx_description
1 polymer ?
#
loop_
_entity_poly.entity_id
_entity_poly.type
_entity_poly.pdbx_seq_one_letter_code
_entity_poly.pdbx_strand_id
1 'polypeptide(L)'
;MEAPSPLIEVPATPEYVLAVLLDRSRQEWGAKAPIEPVTLDSPVDRLWEACEFLNGDDIYYSTMEWFDLWGTNWFDAFFYTQLETARDLCTLIASRATMPQITLVSLCGKTCQPASVFLAVRSLLVEAGADVRELAPSTSLHEFTRRHTELFLGKISMLGPGSLPDVEIDDGGKMRGELLKLLWSIPLLIGFMFKTLSPVYFTIVLLVYLVLLIKSWWDEEAPNARVDFGELRTFRDLSNRLASRAEFQS
;
A
#
# COMPACT_ATOMS: atom_id res chain seq x y z
N MET A 1 3.70 25.48 -15.73
CA MET A 1 2.43 24.99 -16.29
C MET A 1 2.28 23.57 -15.82
N GLU A 2 1.42 23.35 -14.83
CA GLU A 2 1.08 22.04 -14.32
C GLU A 2 0.30 21.33 -15.43
N ALA A 3 0.79 20.18 -15.91
CA ALA A 3 0.05 19.40 -16.88
C ALA A 3 -1.22 18.86 -16.19
N PRO A 4 -2.39 18.84 -16.86
CA PRO A 4 -3.58 18.25 -16.27
C PRO A 4 -3.29 16.80 -15.88
N SER A 5 -3.69 16.41 -14.66
CA SER A 5 -3.47 15.05 -14.17
C SER A 5 -4.15 14.05 -15.11
N PRO A 6 -3.47 12.98 -15.54
CA PRO A 6 -4.05 11.92 -16.38
C PRO A 6 -5.03 11.02 -15.62
N LEU A 7 -5.28 11.31 -14.34
CA LEU A 7 -6.19 10.58 -13.45
C LEU A 7 -7.42 11.43 -13.15
N ILE A 8 -8.58 10.79 -13.25
CA ILE A 8 -9.88 11.36 -12.89
C ILE A 8 -10.46 10.49 -11.80
N GLU A 9 -10.78 11.09 -10.66
CA GLU A 9 -11.49 10.42 -9.59
C GLU A 9 -12.97 10.31 -9.94
N VAL A 10 -13.49 9.08 -10.01
CA VAL A 10 -14.90 8.78 -10.24
C VAL A 10 -15.46 7.98 -9.06
N PRO A 11 -16.78 7.96 -8.80
CA PRO A 11 -17.34 7.11 -7.77
C PRO A 11 -16.91 5.66 -7.95
N ALA A 12 -16.45 5.02 -6.86
CA ALA A 12 -16.02 3.64 -6.90
C ALA A 12 -17.20 2.69 -7.18
N THR A 13 -16.91 1.53 -7.77
CA THR A 13 -17.89 0.44 -7.92
C THR A 13 -17.65 -0.63 -6.85
N PRO A 14 -18.68 -1.41 -6.46
CA PRO A 14 -18.50 -2.54 -5.56
C PRO A 14 -17.49 -3.56 -6.09
N GLU A 15 -17.46 -3.79 -7.41
CA GLU A 15 -16.52 -4.70 -8.07
C GLU A 15 -15.07 -4.21 -7.92
N TYR A 16 -14.84 -2.91 -8.10
CA TYR A 16 -13.53 -2.30 -7.89
C TYR A 16 -13.08 -2.45 -6.43
N VAL A 17 -13.98 -2.14 -5.47
CA VAL A 17 -13.68 -2.27 -4.04
C VAL A 17 -13.30 -3.71 -3.69
N LEU A 18 -14.07 -4.70 -4.14
CA LEU A 18 -13.76 -6.11 -3.91
C LEU A 18 -12.37 -6.48 -4.46
N ALA A 19 -12.05 -6.01 -5.68
CA ALA A 19 -10.77 -6.27 -6.30
C ALA A 19 -9.60 -5.64 -5.52
N VAL A 20 -9.77 -4.41 -5.02
CA VAL A 20 -8.77 -3.73 -4.17
C VAL A 20 -8.57 -4.46 -2.85
N LEU A 21 -9.65 -4.89 -2.16
CA LEU A 21 -9.55 -5.61 -0.89
C LEU A 21 -8.74 -6.90 -1.02
N LEU A 22 -9.07 -7.71 -2.03
CA LEU A 22 -8.37 -8.97 -2.29
C LEU A 22 -6.91 -8.74 -2.72
N ASP A 23 -6.65 -7.71 -3.51
CA ASP A 23 -5.29 -7.41 -3.97
C ASP A 23 -4.41 -6.88 -2.83
N ARG A 24 -4.92 -5.95 -2.02
CA ARG A 24 -4.20 -5.36 -0.89
C ARG A 24 -3.89 -6.39 0.19
N SER A 25 -4.87 -7.20 0.59
CA SER A 25 -4.65 -8.29 1.56
C SER A 25 -3.58 -9.28 1.07
N ARG A 26 -3.60 -9.63 -0.23
CA ARG A 26 -2.54 -10.46 -0.83
C ARG A 26 -1.17 -9.77 -0.77
N GLN A 27 -1.08 -8.49 -1.11
CA GLN A 27 0.20 -7.76 -1.19
C GLN A 27 0.78 -7.42 0.19
N GLU A 28 -0.05 -7.00 1.15
CA GLU A 28 0.40 -6.52 2.46
C GLU A 28 0.55 -7.65 3.48
N TRP A 29 -0.33 -8.65 3.42
CA TRP A 29 -0.36 -9.72 4.42
C TRP A 29 0.02 -11.09 3.86
N GLY A 30 0.26 -11.19 2.55
CA GLY A 30 0.58 -12.45 1.91
C GLY A 30 -0.62 -13.40 1.86
N ALA A 31 -1.84 -12.86 1.94
CA ALA A 31 -3.06 -13.65 1.92
C ALA A 31 -3.11 -14.54 0.67
N LYS A 32 -3.32 -15.84 0.87
CA LYS A 32 -3.32 -16.79 -0.24
C LYS A 32 -4.61 -16.67 -1.04
N ALA A 33 -4.48 -16.86 -2.36
CA ALA A 33 -5.65 -16.95 -3.22
C ALA A 33 -6.63 -18.02 -2.67
N PRO A 34 -7.89 -17.67 -2.45
CA PRO A 34 -8.87 -18.59 -1.89
C PRO A 34 -9.14 -19.74 -2.86
N ILE A 35 -9.42 -20.94 -2.32
CA ILE A 35 -9.70 -22.14 -3.12
C ILE A 35 -10.92 -21.93 -4.02
N GLU A 36 -11.94 -21.26 -3.49
CA GLU A 36 -13.11 -20.79 -4.24
C GLU A 36 -13.01 -19.28 -4.44
N PRO A 37 -13.27 -18.76 -5.65
CA PRO A 37 -13.21 -17.33 -5.90
C PRO A 37 -14.29 -16.61 -5.09
N VAL A 38 -13.89 -15.56 -4.38
CA VAL A 38 -14.82 -14.66 -3.68
C VAL A 38 -15.48 -13.76 -4.71
N THR A 39 -16.81 -13.73 -4.68
CA THR A 39 -17.65 -12.86 -5.51
C THR A 39 -18.46 -11.92 -4.62
N LEU A 40 -19.09 -10.90 -5.20
CA LEU A 40 -19.96 -9.99 -4.44
C LEU A 40 -21.13 -10.71 -3.75
N ASP A 41 -21.59 -11.83 -4.31
CA ASP A 41 -22.70 -12.61 -3.74
C ASP A 41 -22.23 -13.61 -2.66
N SER A 42 -20.93 -13.67 -2.38
CA SER A 42 -20.40 -14.49 -1.30
C SER A 42 -20.78 -13.90 0.07
N PRO A 43 -20.93 -14.74 1.11
CA PRO A 43 -21.07 -14.26 2.49
C PRO A 43 -19.91 -13.35 2.88
N VAL A 44 -20.18 -12.33 3.70
CA VAL A 44 -19.15 -11.37 4.13
C VAL A 44 -18.01 -12.06 4.90
N ASP A 45 -18.33 -13.09 5.69
CA ASP A 45 -17.35 -13.89 6.43
C ASP A 45 -16.30 -14.53 5.50
N ARG A 46 -16.72 -14.97 4.31
CA ARG A 46 -15.81 -15.55 3.33
C ARG A 46 -14.84 -14.50 2.77
N LEU A 47 -15.30 -13.26 2.60
CA LEU A 47 -14.42 -12.16 2.23
C LEU A 47 -13.41 -11.88 3.36
N TRP A 48 -13.85 -11.95 4.62
CA TRP A 48 -12.95 -11.77 5.76
C TRP A 48 -11.85 -12.83 5.80
N GLU A 49 -12.23 -14.10 5.63
CA GLU A 49 -11.29 -15.22 5.56
C GLU A 49 -10.31 -15.07 4.39
N ALA A 50 -10.80 -14.70 3.20
CA ALA A 50 -9.97 -14.56 2.01
C ALA A 50 -8.96 -13.40 2.13
N CYS A 51 -9.33 -12.35 2.86
CA CYS A 51 -8.44 -11.23 3.14
C CYS A 51 -7.61 -11.43 4.42
N GLU A 52 -7.75 -12.56 5.12
CA GLU A 52 -7.07 -12.85 6.39
C GLU A 52 -7.26 -11.77 7.48
N PHE A 53 -8.40 -11.08 7.48
CA PHE A 53 -8.74 -10.14 8.56
C PHE A 53 -8.97 -10.88 9.88
N LEU A 54 -8.25 -10.52 10.95
CA LEU A 54 -8.36 -11.24 12.23
C LEU A 54 -9.58 -10.80 13.04
N ASN A 55 -10.02 -9.55 12.86
CA ASN A 55 -11.12 -8.96 13.59
C ASN A 55 -11.76 -7.78 12.83
N GLY A 56 -12.86 -7.24 13.37
CA GLY A 56 -13.57 -6.09 12.79
C GLY A 56 -12.78 -4.78 12.79
N ASP A 57 -11.86 -4.60 13.74
CA ASP A 57 -11.02 -3.40 13.80
C ASP A 57 -9.99 -3.40 12.65
N ASP A 58 -9.40 -4.55 12.32
CA ASP A 58 -8.47 -4.68 11.19
C ASP A 58 -9.14 -4.26 9.88
N ILE A 59 -10.38 -4.70 9.66
CA ILE A 59 -11.17 -4.30 8.49
C ILE A 59 -11.44 -2.80 8.53
N TYR A 60 -11.90 -2.28 9.68
CA TYR A 60 -12.22 -0.86 9.84
C TYR A 60 -11.02 0.02 9.50
N TYR A 61 -9.85 -0.24 10.08
CA TYR A 61 -8.65 0.57 9.87
C TYR A 61 -8.10 0.41 8.45
N SER A 62 -8.04 -0.82 7.94
CA SER A 62 -7.51 -1.08 6.60
C SER A 62 -8.40 -0.45 5.52
N THR A 63 -9.72 -0.60 5.62
CA THR A 63 -10.65 0.02 4.66
C THR A 63 -10.63 1.55 4.76
N MET A 64 -10.49 2.09 5.96
CA MET A 64 -10.38 3.54 6.15
C MET A 64 -9.13 4.10 5.48
N GLU A 65 -7.99 3.43 5.63
CA GLU A 65 -6.73 3.85 5.01
C GLU A 65 -6.74 3.62 3.49
N TRP A 66 -7.09 2.42 3.03
CA TRP A 66 -6.98 2.05 1.62
C TRP A 66 -7.93 2.82 0.71
N PHE A 67 -9.08 3.27 1.22
CA PHE A 67 -10.08 4.01 0.45
C PHE A 67 -10.23 5.47 0.86
N ASP A 68 -9.29 5.99 1.67
CA ASP A 68 -9.28 7.38 2.17
C ASP A 68 -10.63 7.80 2.77
N LEU A 69 -11.20 6.96 3.64
CA LEU A 69 -12.51 7.21 4.26
C LEU A 69 -12.41 8.18 5.45
N TRP A 70 -11.27 8.85 5.63
CA TRP A 70 -11.03 9.82 6.68
C TRP A 70 -12.03 10.99 6.57
N GLY A 71 -12.61 11.37 7.70
CA GLY A 71 -13.61 12.44 7.74
C GLY A 71 -14.99 12.06 7.18
N THR A 72 -15.18 10.81 6.76
CA THR A 72 -16.52 10.25 6.56
C THR A 72 -17.07 9.72 7.89
N ASN A 73 -18.39 9.55 8.00
CA ASN A 73 -19.01 8.85 9.15
C ASN A 73 -18.77 7.32 9.05
N TRP A 74 -17.54 6.90 8.75
CA TRP A 74 -17.18 5.51 8.48
C TRP A 74 -17.43 4.61 9.68
N PHE A 75 -17.07 5.07 10.88
CA PHE A 75 -17.30 4.33 12.12
C PHE A 75 -18.78 3.93 12.27
N ASP A 76 -19.69 4.91 12.18
CA ASP A 76 -21.11 4.64 12.32
C ASP A 76 -21.64 3.77 11.17
N ALA A 77 -21.18 4.03 9.95
CA ALA A 77 -21.57 3.26 8.78
C ALA A 77 -21.15 1.79 8.91
N PHE A 78 -19.94 1.51 9.38
CA PHE A 78 -19.39 0.16 9.47
C PHE A 78 -19.99 -0.63 10.63
N PHE A 79 -20.08 -0.05 11.84
CA PHE A 79 -20.49 -0.79 13.03
C PHE A 79 -22.01 -0.91 13.22
N TYR A 80 -22.81 -0.04 12.60
CA TYR A 80 -24.28 -0.09 12.72
C TYR A 80 -25.00 -0.66 11.49
N THR A 81 -24.28 -0.94 10.41
CA THR A 81 -24.87 -1.60 9.23
C THR A 81 -24.74 -3.11 9.38
N GLN A 82 -25.84 -3.84 9.15
CA GLN A 82 -25.77 -5.28 9.01
C GLN A 82 -25.19 -5.62 7.64
N LEU A 83 -24.10 -6.40 7.64
CA LEU A 83 -23.40 -6.85 6.45
C LEU A 83 -23.59 -8.36 6.36
N GLU A 84 -24.30 -8.84 5.34
CA GLU A 84 -24.51 -10.28 5.14
C GLU A 84 -23.60 -10.82 4.03
N THR A 85 -23.39 -9.99 3.00
CA THR A 85 -22.65 -10.36 1.78
C THR A 85 -21.46 -9.44 1.55
N ALA A 86 -20.50 -9.91 0.75
CA ALA A 86 -19.41 -9.08 0.25
C ALA A 86 -19.93 -7.84 -0.49
N ARG A 87 -21.08 -7.95 -1.19
CA ARG A 87 -21.76 -6.84 -1.85
C ARG A 87 -22.15 -5.73 -0.89
N ASP A 88 -22.67 -6.07 0.29
CA ASP A 88 -23.11 -5.07 1.27
C ASP A 88 -21.93 -4.21 1.71
N LEU A 89 -20.83 -4.85 2.09
CA LEU A 89 -19.60 -4.15 2.49
C LEU A 89 -19.03 -3.33 1.33
N CYS A 90 -18.90 -3.94 0.14
CA CYS A 90 -18.31 -3.28 -1.02
C CYS A 90 -19.15 -2.10 -1.49
N THR A 91 -20.49 -2.19 -1.41
CA THR A 91 -21.40 -1.08 -1.74
C THR A 91 -21.30 0.04 -0.70
N LEU A 92 -21.18 -0.31 0.58
CA LEU A 92 -21.04 0.67 1.66
C LEU A 92 -19.75 1.49 1.51
N ILE A 93 -18.65 0.85 1.14
CA ILE A 93 -17.36 1.51 0.84
C ILE A 93 -17.48 2.31 -0.46
N ALA A 94 -18.00 1.70 -1.54
CA ALA A 94 -18.11 2.32 -2.85
C ALA A 94 -18.93 3.63 -2.83
N SER A 95 -19.95 3.72 -1.97
CA SER A 95 -20.74 4.95 -1.83
C SER A 95 -20.00 6.12 -1.17
N ARG A 96 -18.78 5.88 -0.64
CA ARG A 96 -17.94 6.85 0.09
C ARG A 96 -16.55 7.00 -0.52
N ALA A 97 -16.14 6.08 -1.38
CA ALA A 97 -14.83 6.05 -1.99
C ALA A 97 -14.89 6.51 -3.46
N THR A 98 -13.74 6.95 -3.95
CA THR A 98 -13.50 7.14 -5.38
C THR A 98 -12.58 6.05 -5.91
N MET A 99 -12.59 5.87 -7.22
CA MET A 99 -11.65 5.04 -7.95
C MET A 99 -10.97 5.87 -9.06
N PRO A 100 -9.69 5.59 -9.34
CA PRO A 100 -8.97 6.28 -10.40
C PRO A 100 -9.41 5.76 -11.78
N GLN A 101 -9.80 6.67 -12.66
CA GLN A 101 -9.98 6.40 -14.08
C GLN A 101 -8.89 7.10 -14.90
N ILE A 102 -8.26 6.36 -15.81
CA ILE A 102 -7.13 6.85 -16.61
C ILE A 102 -7.64 7.49 -17.91
N THR A 103 -7.24 8.73 -18.18
CA THR A 103 -7.51 9.39 -19.46
C THR A 103 -6.70 8.74 -20.57
N LEU A 104 -7.38 8.29 -21.63
CA LEU A 104 -6.71 7.68 -22.79
C LEU A 104 -5.89 8.71 -23.58
N VAL A 105 -4.62 8.41 -23.79
CA VAL A 105 -3.76 9.18 -24.69
C VAL A 105 -3.64 8.53 -26.05
N SER A 106 -3.63 9.37 -27.08
CA SER A 106 -3.36 8.95 -28.45
C SER A 106 -1.90 9.25 -28.81
N LEU A 107 -1.16 8.22 -29.18
CA LEU A 107 0.19 8.33 -29.73
C LEU A 107 0.15 7.97 -31.21
N CYS A 108 0.63 8.87 -32.06
CA CYS A 108 0.61 8.69 -33.52
C CYS A 108 -0.78 8.32 -34.08
N GLY A 109 -1.84 8.93 -33.53
CA GLY A 109 -3.22 8.72 -33.97
C GLY A 109 -3.87 7.42 -33.51
N LYS A 110 -3.22 6.65 -32.63
CA LYS A 110 -3.79 5.44 -32.01
C LYS A 110 -3.86 5.60 -30.50
N THR A 111 -4.98 5.21 -29.92
CA THR A 111 -5.11 5.11 -28.46
C THR A 111 -4.14 4.06 -27.94
N CYS A 112 -3.41 4.40 -26.88
CA CYS A 112 -2.39 3.53 -26.31
C CYS A 112 -2.59 3.42 -24.79
N GLN A 113 -3.27 2.35 -24.37
CA GLN A 113 -3.54 2.08 -22.95
C GLN A 113 -2.26 2.01 -22.11
N PRO A 114 -1.20 1.26 -22.48
CA PRO A 114 0.02 1.23 -21.69
C PRO A 114 0.71 2.60 -21.58
N ALA A 115 0.67 3.41 -22.63
CA ALA A 115 1.23 4.76 -22.56
C ALA A 115 0.42 5.67 -21.62
N SER A 116 -0.89 5.49 -21.58
CA SER A 116 -1.79 6.22 -20.68
C SER A 116 -1.49 5.86 -19.23
N VAL A 117 -1.35 4.57 -18.94
CA VAL A 117 -0.93 4.07 -17.62
C VAL A 117 0.46 4.58 -17.25
N PHE A 118 1.43 4.57 -18.16
CA PHE A 118 2.76 5.10 -17.90
C PHE A 118 2.71 6.57 -17.45
N LEU A 119 1.90 7.39 -18.11
CA LEU A 119 1.71 8.79 -17.73
C LEU A 119 1.01 8.93 -16.39
N ALA A 120 0.01 8.09 -16.09
CA ALA A 120 -0.63 8.03 -14.78
C ALA A 120 0.34 7.69 -13.64
N VAL A 121 1.12 6.62 -13.80
CA VAL A 121 2.17 6.24 -12.84
C VAL A 121 3.20 7.35 -12.67
N ARG A 122 3.60 8.00 -13.76
CA ARG A 122 4.50 9.15 -13.71
C ARG A 122 3.90 10.33 -12.93
N SER A 123 2.61 10.61 -13.08
CA SER A 123 1.92 11.66 -12.31
C SER A 123 1.93 11.34 -10.81
N LEU A 124 1.57 10.11 -10.44
CA LEU A 124 1.60 9.65 -9.04
C LEU A 124 3.00 9.75 -8.42
N LEU A 125 4.04 9.44 -9.21
CA LEU A 125 5.43 9.61 -8.78
C LEU A 125 5.81 11.08 -8.56
N VAL A 126 5.35 11.99 -9.42
CA VAL A 126 5.55 13.45 -9.24
C VAL A 126 4.87 13.94 -7.97
N GLU A 127 3.63 13.52 -7.74
CA GLU A 127 2.86 13.86 -6.53
C GLU A 127 3.56 13.35 -5.26
N ALA A 128 4.21 12.20 -5.33
CA ALA A 128 5.04 11.64 -4.25
C ALA A 128 6.45 12.27 -4.15
N GLY A 129 6.75 13.32 -4.93
CA GLY A 129 8.02 14.04 -4.89
C GLY A 129 9.19 13.34 -5.59
N ALA A 130 8.94 12.30 -6.40
CA ALA A 130 9.99 11.59 -7.13
C ALA A 130 10.52 12.41 -8.32
N ASP A 131 11.82 12.30 -8.60
CA ASP A 131 12.42 12.92 -9.80
C ASP A 131 12.13 12.06 -11.05
N VAL A 132 11.19 12.52 -11.87
CA VAL A 132 10.76 11.83 -13.09
C VAL A 132 11.28 12.49 -14.38
N ARG A 133 12.28 13.38 -14.31
CA ARG A 133 12.77 14.13 -15.48
C ARG A 133 13.31 13.21 -16.58
N GLU A 134 14.04 12.16 -16.18
CA GLU A 134 14.61 11.16 -17.08
C GLU A 134 13.81 9.85 -17.12
N LEU A 135 12.57 9.87 -16.60
CA LEU A 135 11.73 8.69 -16.55
C LEU A 135 11.22 8.35 -17.96
N ALA A 136 11.64 7.20 -18.48
CA ALA A 136 11.21 6.63 -19.74
C ALA A 136 10.60 5.23 -19.51
N PRO A 137 9.82 4.69 -20.47
CA PRO A 137 9.28 3.34 -20.34
C PRO A 137 10.34 2.24 -20.17
N SER A 138 11.56 2.45 -20.67
CA SER A 138 12.69 1.53 -20.50
C SER A 138 13.45 1.71 -19.18
N THR A 139 13.12 2.73 -18.38
CA THR A 139 13.76 2.97 -17.09
C THR A 139 13.47 1.80 -16.15
N SER A 140 14.48 1.41 -15.37
CA SER A 140 14.36 0.36 -14.36
C SER A 140 13.39 0.76 -13.26
N LEU A 141 12.55 -0.19 -12.82
CA LEU A 141 11.62 -0.01 -11.71
C LEU A 141 12.30 -0.01 -10.33
N HIS A 142 13.47 -0.64 -10.21
CA HIS A 142 14.05 -1.03 -8.92
C HIS A 142 14.31 0.16 -7.98
N GLU A 143 14.88 1.26 -8.48
CA GLU A 143 15.14 2.43 -7.62
C GLU A 143 13.86 3.12 -7.14
N PHE A 144 12.81 3.12 -7.97
CA PHE A 144 11.53 3.76 -7.64
C PHE A 144 10.70 2.91 -6.68
N THR A 145 10.60 1.61 -6.95
CA THR A 145 9.88 0.64 -6.10
C THR A 145 10.46 0.57 -4.68
N ARG A 146 11.78 0.72 -4.56
CA ARG A 146 12.49 0.72 -3.28
C ARG A 146 12.33 1.99 -2.46
N ARG A 147 12.27 3.16 -3.12
CA ARG A 147 12.11 4.47 -2.46
C ARG A 147 10.65 4.86 -2.22
N HIS A 148 9.75 4.36 -3.04
CA HIS A 148 8.32 4.69 -2.99
C HIS A 148 7.46 3.44 -2.85
N THR A 149 7.88 2.48 -2.03
CA THR A 149 7.22 1.16 -1.90
C THR A 149 5.73 1.27 -1.61
N GLU A 150 5.36 2.13 -0.66
CA GLU A 150 3.95 2.40 -0.30
C GLU A 150 3.13 2.94 -1.48
N LEU A 151 3.74 3.75 -2.36
CA LEU A 151 3.07 4.24 -3.56
C LEU A 151 2.80 3.09 -4.55
N PHE A 152 3.75 2.18 -4.71
CA PHE A 152 3.62 1.03 -5.62
C PHE A 152 2.60 0.00 -5.13
N LEU A 153 2.62 -0.29 -3.83
CA LEU A 153 1.64 -1.19 -3.18
C LEU A 153 0.29 -0.51 -2.97
N GLY A 154 0.26 0.83 -3.01
CA GLY A 154 -0.95 1.63 -2.85
C GLY A 154 -1.52 2.20 -4.12
N LYS A 155 -1.38 3.51 -4.33
CA LYS A 155 -2.08 4.22 -5.41
C LYS A 155 -1.81 3.62 -6.79
N ILE A 156 -0.61 3.08 -7.04
CA ILE A 156 -0.26 2.46 -8.32
C ILE A 156 -0.92 1.09 -8.50
N SER A 157 -0.98 0.24 -7.46
CA SER A 157 -1.66 -1.07 -7.53
C SER A 157 -3.16 -0.88 -7.77
N MET A 158 -3.74 0.16 -7.14
CA MET A 158 -5.13 0.55 -7.28
C MET A 158 -5.52 1.00 -8.70
N LEU A 159 -4.55 1.38 -9.55
CA LEU A 159 -4.84 1.65 -10.97
C LEU A 159 -5.30 0.40 -11.73
N GLY A 160 -4.96 -0.80 -11.25
CA GLY A 160 -5.36 -2.06 -11.88
C GLY A 160 -5.29 -3.20 -10.87
N PRO A 161 -6.26 -3.29 -9.94
CA PRO A 161 -6.21 -4.23 -8.82
C PRO A 161 -6.04 -5.69 -9.26
N GLY A 162 -5.11 -6.39 -8.64
CA GLY A 162 -4.79 -7.79 -8.92
C GLY A 162 -4.00 -8.03 -10.20
N SER A 163 -3.49 -6.98 -10.85
CA SER A 163 -2.63 -7.12 -12.04
C SER A 163 -1.14 -7.27 -11.71
N LEU A 164 -0.71 -6.85 -10.52
CA LEU A 164 0.69 -6.94 -10.08
C LEU A 164 1.00 -8.33 -9.54
N PRO A 165 2.19 -8.92 -9.83
CA PRO A 165 2.67 -10.13 -9.17
C PRO A 165 2.83 -9.95 -7.66
N ASP A 166 3.02 -11.06 -6.92
CA ASP A 166 3.40 -10.99 -5.50
C ASP A 166 4.70 -10.19 -5.33
N VAL A 167 4.74 -9.36 -4.28
CA VAL A 167 5.90 -8.52 -3.98
C VAL A 167 6.88 -9.26 -3.06
N GLU A 168 8.16 -9.20 -3.42
CA GLU A 168 9.26 -9.58 -2.53
C GLU A 168 9.93 -8.31 -1.99
N ILE A 169 9.84 -8.09 -0.67
CA ILE A 169 10.44 -6.94 0.01
C ILE A 169 11.61 -7.43 0.87
N ASP A 170 12.80 -6.92 0.56
CA ASP A 170 13.97 -7.01 1.44
C ASP A 170 14.11 -5.66 2.14
N ASP A 171 13.89 -5.65 3.45
CA ASP A 171 13.97 -4.47 4.30
C ASP A 171 15.42 -4.08 4.65
N GLY A 172 16.42 -4.85 4.21
CA GLY A 172 17.83 -4.60 4.52
C GLY A 172 18.19 -4.82 5.98
N GLY A 173 17.35 -5.51 6.76
CA GLY A 173 17.54 -5.76 8.17
C GLY A 173 16.93 -4.72 9.11
N LYS A 174 16.04 -3.85 8.64
CA LYS A 174 15.30 -2.89 9.49
C LYS A 174 14.53 -3.59 10.61
N MET A 175 13.82 -4.68 10.32
CA MET A 175 13.08 -5.48 11.30
C MET A 175 14.02 -6.04 12.37
N ARG A 176 15.24 -6.46 11.99
CA ARG A 176 16.26 -6.91 12.95
C ARG A 176 16.74 -5.75 13.84
N GLY A 177 16.83 -4.53 13.29
CA GLY A 177 17.10 -3.31 14.04
C GLY A 177 16.02 -3.02 15.09
N GLU A 178 14.73 -3.09 14.72
CA GLU A 178 13.60 -2.90 15.64
C GLU A 178 13.59 -3.94 16.77
N LEU A 179 13.79 -5.22 16.44
CA LEU A 179 13.89 -6.29 17.44
C LEU A 179 15.02 -6.05 18.44
N LEU A 180 16.18 -5.57 17.97
CA LEU A 180 17.29 -5.21 18.85
C LEU A 180 16.93 -4.07 19.81
N LYS A 181 16.20 -3.04 19.35
CA LYS A 181 15.73 -1.98 20.26
C LYS A 181 14.78 -2.49 21.32
N LEU A 182 13.81 -3.32 20.92
CA LEU A 182 12.83 -3.88 21.85
C LEU A 182 13.56 -4.66 22.94
N LEU A 183 14.56 -5.45 22.56
CA LEU A 183 15.42 -6.17 23.50
C LEU A 183 16.18 -5.20 24.44
N TRP A 184 16.69 -4.09 23.93
CA TRP A 184 17.39 -3.06 24.72
C TRP A 184 16.49 -2.20 25.61
N SER A 185 15.17 -2.18 25.36
CA SER A 185 14.20 -1.52 26.24
C SER A 185 14.06 -2.22 27.61
N ILE A 186 14.34 -3.52 27.68
CA ILE A 186 14.22 -4.33 28.91
C ILE A 186 15.30 -3.93 29.95
N PRO A 187 16.61 -3.87 29.62
CA PRO A 187 17.62 -3.32 30.53
C PRO A 187 17.36 -1.88 30.96
N LEU A 188 16.71 -1.06 30.12
CA LEU A 188 16.33 0.31 30.47
C LEU A 188 15.27 0.33 31.57
N LEU A 189 14.24 -0.52 31.46
CA LEU A 189 13.20 -0.69 32.50
C LEU A 189 13.79 -1.23 33.81
N ILE A 190 14.69 -2.22 33.72
CA ILE A 190 15.40 -2.75 34.89
C ILE A 190 16.29 -1.66 35.51
N GLY A 191 17.07 -0.95 34.72
CA GLY A 191 17.93 0.13 35.17
C GLY A 191 17.16 1.28 35.82
N PHE A 192 15.95 1.59 35.32
CA PHE A 192 15.05 2.57 35.92
C PHE A 192 14.62 2.14 37.33
N MET A 193 14.33 0.84 37.52
CA MET A 193 13.92 0.29 38.82
C MET A 193 15.05 0.26 39.85
N PHE A 194 16.31 0.14 39.41
CA PHE A 194 17.50 0.12 40.27
C PHE A 194 18.32 1.43 40.24
N LYS A 195 17.74 2.53 39.73
CA LYS A 195 18.44 3.82 39.53
C LYS A 195 19.10 4.37 40.80
N THR A 196 18.50 4.11 41.96
CA THR A 196 19.01 4.52 43.28
C THR A 196 20.29 3.77 43.70
N LEU A 197 20.48 2.55 43.19
CA LEU A 197 21.60 1.68 43.58
C LEU A 197 22.83 1.88 42.67
N SER A 198 22.62 2.22 41.40
CA SER A 198 23.71 2.44 40.43
C SER A 198 23.31 3.46 39.36
N PRO A 199 23.43 4.78 39.63
CA PRO A 199 23.05 5.82 38.67
C PRO A 199 23.92 5.80 37.41
N VAL A 200 25.20 5.40 37.53
CA VAL A 200 26.14 5.33 36.40
C VAL A 200 25.72 4.26 35.39
N TYR A 201 25.29 3.09 35.86
CA TYR A 201 24.79 2.02 34.98
C TYR A 201 23.56 2.48 34.20
N PHE A 202 22.60 3.12 34.88
CA PHE A 202 21.41 3.67 34.23
C PHE A 202 21.77 4.70 33.15
N THR A 203 22.72 5.61 33.42
CA THR A 203 23.15 6.59 32.42
C THR A 203 23.80 5.96 31.18
N ILE A 204 24.58 4.88 31.35
CA ILE A 204 25.21 4.17 30.22
C ILE A 204 24.13 3.47 29.38
N VAL A 205 23.19 2.76 30.01
CA VAL A 205 22.10 2.08 29.31
C VAL A 205 21.21 3.08 28.57
N LEU A 206 20.89 4.22 29.19
CA LEU A 206 20.11 5.29 28.56
C LEU A 206 20.83 5.88 27.34
N LEU A 207 22.14 6.13 27.43
CA LEU A 207 22.92 6.69 26.33
C LEU A 207 23.00 5.71 25.14
N VAL A 208 23.24 4.42 25.41
CA VAL A 208 23.21 3.38 24.36
C VAL A 208 21.83 3.31 23.71
N TYR A 209 20.76 3.34 24.50
CA TYR A 209 19.39 3.34 23.98
C TYR A 209 19.10 4.56 23.10
N LEU A 210 19.52 5.76 23.50
CA LEU A 210 19.40 6.98 22.70
C LEU A 210 20.15 6.87 21.36
N VAL A 211 21.37 6.32 21.36
CA VAL A 211 22.12 6.10 20.11
C VAL A 211 21.39 5.11 19.19
N LEU A 212 20.79 4.06 19.75
CA LEU A 212 19.98 3.11 18.97
C LEU A 212 18.72 3.76 18.39
N LEU A 213 18.06 4.64 19.16
CA LEU A 213 16.90 5.40 18.66
C LEU A 213 17.28 6.34 17.51
N ILE A 214 18.39 7.08 17.65
CA ILE A 214 18.86 7.98 16.58
C ILE A 214 19.23 7.18 15.33
N LYS A 215 19.94 6.06 15.50
CA LYS A 215 20.33 5.21 14.37
C LYS A 215 19.10 4.68 13.65
N SER A 216 18.07 4.28 14.37
CA SER A 216 16.89 3.74 13.72
C SER A 216 16.05 4.78 13.03
N TRP A 217 15.95 5.98 13.57
CA TRP A 217 15.27 7.07 12.90
C TRP A 217 15.89 7.29 11.52
N TRP A 218 17.22 7.14 11.42
CA TRP A 218 17.91 7.18 10.15
C TRP A 218 17.68 5.95 9.27
N ASP A 219 17.66 4.76 9.86
CA ASP A 219 17.41 3.50 9.13
C ASP A 219 15.94 3.37 8.66
N GLU A 220 14.98 3.98 9.36
CA GLU A 220 13.56 4.00 9.02
C GLU A 220 13.30 4.85 7.76
N GLU A 221 13.96 6.01 7.68
CA GLU A 221 13.94 6.91 6.51
C GLU A 221 14.73 6.35 5.31
N ALA A 222 15.63 5.38 5.55
CA ALA A 222 16.34 4.74 4.45
C ALA A 222 15.35 3.95 3.58
N PRO A 223 15.50 3.93 2.25
CA PRO A 223 14.65 3.09 1.41
C PRO A 223 14.87 1.60 1.73
N ASN A 224 13.94 0.75 1.32
CA ASN A 224 14.11 -0.71 1.45
C ASN A 224 15.42 -1.16 0.76
N ALA A 225 15.91 -2.38 0.98
CA ALA A 225 17.09 -2.86 0.23
C ALA A 225 16.71 -3.29 -1.19
N ARG A 226 15.53 -3.92 -1.33
CA ARG A 226 14.98 -4.40 -2.61
C ARG A 226 13.48 -4.54 -2.53
N VAL A 227 12.78 -4.20 -3.60
CA VAL A 227 11.34 -4.40 -3.75
C VAL A 227 11.08 -4.86 -5.18
N ASP A 228 10.72 -6.12 -5.34
CA ASP A 228 10.55 -6.74 -6.65
C ASP A 228 9.13 -7.27 -6.84
N PHE A 229 8.59 -7.05 -8.04
CA PHE A 229 7.28 -7.57 -8.47
C PHE A 229 7.49 -8.69 -9.48
N GLY A 230 8.07 -9.81 -9.03
CA GLY A 230 8.37 -10.97 -9.86
C GLY A 230 9.23 -10.63 -11.09
N GLU A 231 8.65 -10.76 -12.29
CA GLU A 231 9.35 -10.56 -13.57
C GLU A 231 9.39 -9.10 -14.06
N LEU A 232 8.75 -8.16 -13.35
CA LEU A 232 8.68 -6.76 -13.78
C LEU A 232 10.01 -6.04 -13.61
N ARG A 233 10.62 -5.61 -14.72
CA ARG A 233 11.92 -4.93 -14.71
C ARG A 233 11.82 -3.44 -15.01
N THR A 234 10.93 -3.06 -15.93
CA THR A 234 10.83 -1.70 -16.46
C THR A 234 9.44 -1.10 -16.32
N PHE A 235 9.35 0.23 -16.37
CA PHE A 235 8.06 0.92 -16.35
C PHE A 235 7.13 0.51 -17.49
N ARG A 236 7.68 0.10 -18.64
CA ARG A 236 6.91 -0.51 -19.74
C ARG A 236 6.22 -1.80 -19.30
N ASP A 237 6.92 -2.68 -18.60
CA ASP A 237 6.37 -3.96 -18.13
C ASP A 237 5.24 -3.71 -17.14
N LEU A 238 5.46 -2.80 -16.19
CA LEU A 238 4.46 -2.35 -15.22
C LEU A 238 3.22 -1.79 -15.92
N SER A 239 3.40 -0.84 -16.83
CA SER A 239 2.31 -0.19 -17.54
C SER A 239 1.51 -1.18 -18.41
N ASN A 240 2.17 -2.14 -19.05
CA ASN A 240 1.50 -3.20 -19.80
C ASN A 240 0.66 -4.10 -18.89
N ARG A 241 1.15 -4.43 -17.69
CA ARG A 241 0.40 -5.25 -16.73
C ARG A 241 -0.82 -4.51 -16.19
N LEU A 242 -0.63 -3.29 -15.68
CA LEU A 242 -1.71 -2.48 -15.15
C LEU A 242 -2.78 -2.19 -16.22
N ALA A 243 -2.38 -1.93 -17.47
CA ALA A 243 -3.32 -1.68 -18.57
C ALA A 243 -4.31 -2.83 -18.82
N SER A 244 -4.01 -4.06 -18.39
CA SER A 244 -4.93 -5.20 -18.56
C SER A 244 -6.17 -5.15 -17.66
N ARG A 245 -6.13 -4.34 -16.59
CA ARG A 245 -7.20 -4.22 -15.59
C ARG A 245 -7.56 -2.78 -15.22
N ALA A 246 -6.85 -1.81 -15.78
CA ALA A 246 -7.12 -0.41 -15.51
C ALA A 246 -8.43 0.05 -16.17
N GLU A 247 -9.15 0.92 -15.47
CA GLU A 247 -10.34 1.58 -15.98
C GLU A 247 -9.96 2.82 -16.77
N PHE A 248 -10.48 2.92 -18.00
CA PHE A 248 -10.16 4.00 -18.92
C PHE A 248 -11.39 4.86 -19.19
N GLN A 249 -11.18 6.17 -19.29
CA GLN A 249 -12.21 7.08 -19.74
C GLN A 249 -12.39 6.93 -21.25
N SER A 250 -13.58 6.50 -21.68
CA SER A 250 -13.98 6.33 -23.08
C SER A 250 -14.22 7.65 -23.80
#